data_AF-A0A3M6UIB5-F1
#
_entry.id   AF-A0A3M6UIB5-F1
#
_cell.length_a   1.000
_cell.length_b   1.000
_cell.length_c   1.000
_cell.angle_alpha   90.00
_cell.angle_beta   90.00
_cell.angle_gamma   90.00
#
_symmetry.space_group_name_H-M   'P 1'
#
loop_
_entity.id
_entity.type
_entity.pdbx_description
1 polymer ?
#
loop_
_entity_poly.entity_id
_entity_poly.type
_entity_poly.pdbx_seq_one_letter_code
_entity_poly.pdbx_strand_id
1 'polypeptide(L)'
;MAAVGIESVPGLQQLFKDISPKFKAVESESIVKTLKKNYGGKFDLLDSHDLMKCFQLLEKHGYVSDNKLNLIEDFVATKSDQEKLIKKDIDRFKASRLGKGDPEKELEGRSEEIKIINKKLESKDTGVLNLFGSSGVGKTKLAIEVCSQWRGNYRVFDLREAKDMKAIYYNMLHSLELVIPVGRVDQNYVVTKVLEKVEEFKGEKDAVLFMLDNVDLFTAGKGRN
;
A
#
# COMPACT_ATOMS: atom_id res chain seq x y z
N MET A 1 11.19 41.28 15.43
CA MET A 1 10.17 40.35 14.90
C MET A 1 10.79 38.97 14.86
N ALA A 2 10.30 38.05 15.69
CA ALA A 2 10.75 36.66 15.67
C ALA A 2 10.06 35.95 14.50
N ALA A 3 10.84 35.46 13.54
CA ALA A 3 10.33 34.57 12.50
C ALA A 3 10.05 33.22 13.18
N VAL A 4 8.78 32.92 13.41
CA VAL A 4 8.34 31.57 13.76
C VAL A 4 8.55 30.73 12.52
N GLY A 5 9.66 29.98 12.50
CA GLY A 5 9.92 28.99 11.47
C GLY A 5 8.80 27.96 11.52
N ILE A 6 7.93 27.97 10.52
CA ILE A 6 7.00 26.86 10.29
C ILE A 6 7.91 25.71 9.84
N GLU A 7 8.30 24.84 10.78
CA GLU A 7 8.92 23.57 10.42
C GLU A 7 7.96 22.85 9.47
N SER A 8 8.36 22.77 8.19
CA SER A 8 7.60 22.04 7.19
C SER A 8 7.50 20.59 7.65
N VAL A 9 6.28 20.08 7.83
CA VAL A 9 6.06 18.67 8.18
C VAL A 9 6.77 17.80 7.14
N PRO A 10 7.70 16.91 7.53
CA PRO A 10 8.39 16.05 6.58
C PRO A 10 7.39 15.17 5.83
N GLY A 11 7.32 15.31 4.50
CA GLY A 11 6.55 14.39 3.66
C GLY A 11 7.16 12.98 3.66
N LEU A 12 6.42 11.97 3.19
CA LEU A 12 6.91 10.59 3.13
C LEU A 12 8.25 10.45 2.40
N GLN A 13 8.44 11.24 1.34
CA GLN A 13 9.70 11.33 0.61
C GLN A 13 10.87 11.80 1.48
N GLN A 14 10.61 12.69 2.45
CA GLN A 14 11.64 13.12 3.39
C GLN A 14 11.99 11.99 4.35
N LEU A 15 11.00 11.26 4.88
CA LEU A 15 11.26 10.06 5.68
C LEU A 15 12.14 9.05 4.92
N PHE A 16 11.85 8.79 3.65
CA PHE A 16 12.66 7.88 2.83
C PHE A 16 14.11 8.37 2.67
N LYS A 17 14.32 9.67 2.45
CA LYS A 17 15.67 10.27 2.40
C LYS A 17 16.40 10.14 3.73
N ASP A 18 15.69 10.24 4.85
CA ASP A 18 16.29 10.19 6.18
C ASP A 18 16.69 8.76 6.59
N ILE A 19 15.89 7.75 6.22
CA ILE A 19 16.14 6.36 6.61
C ILE A 19 17.02 5.59 5.62
N SER A 20 16.96 5.86 4.31
CA SER A 20 17.71 5.08 3.30
C SER A 20 19.23 5.07 3.54
N PRO A 21 19.89 6.18 3.90
CA PRO A 21 21.33 6.21 4.16
C PRO A 21 21.78 5.43 5.39
N LYS A 22 20.85 5.02 6.27
CA LYS A 22 21.17 4.27 7.49
C LYS A 22 21.46 2.80 7.23
N PHE A 23 21.13 2.31 6.04
CA PHE A 23 21.40 0.95 5.61
C PHE A 23 22.79 0.85 4.98
N LYS A 24 23.58 -0.13 5.41
CA LYS A 24 24.85 -0.46 4.76
C LYS A 24 24.60 -1.00 3.35
N ALA A 25 25.59 -0.90 2.46
CA ALA A 25 25.48 -1.40 1.08
C ALA A 25 24.98 -2.87 1.01
N VAL A 26 25.54 -3.74 1.85
CA VAL A 26 25.13 -5.16 1.94
C VAL A 26 23.72 -5.38 2.47
N GLU A 27 23.25 -4.52 3.39
CA GLU A 27 21.88 -4.56 3.91
C GLU A 27 20.90 -4.11 2.83
N SER A 28 21.21 -2.99 2.17
CA SER A 28 20.46 -2.47 1.03
C SER A 28 20.34 -3.51 -0.08
N GLU A 29 21.44 -4.16 -0.46
CA GLU A 29 21.43 -5.23 -1.46
C GLU A 29 20.51 -6.40 -1.08
N SER A 30 20.61 -6.85 0.16
CA SER A 30 19.75 -7.92 0.69
C SER A 30 18.26 -7.54 0.68
N ILE A 31 17.95 -6.30 1.05
CA ILE A 31 16.58 -5.75 1.04
C ILE A 31 16.06 -5.68 -0.38
N VAL A 32 16.77 -4.98 -1.28
CA VAL A 32 16.37 -4.80 -2.69
C VAL A 32 16.17 -6.16 -3.36
N LYS A 33 17.09 -7.11 -3.18
CA LYS A 33 16.96 -8.47 -3.71
C LYS A 33 15.68 -9.16 -3.21
N THR A 34 15.32 -8.95 -1.95
CA THR A 34 14.09 -9.53 -1.39
C THR A 34 12.85 -8.85 -1.96
N LEU A 35 12.86 -7.52 -2.09
CA LEU A 35 11.75 -6.77 -2.71
C LEU A 35 11.55 -7.20 -4.17
N LYS A 36 12.62 -7.31 -4.96
CA LYS A 36 12.58 -7.86 -6.33
C LYS A 36 11.91 -9.23 -6.37
N LYS A 37 12.34 -10.15 -5.50
CA LYS A 37 11.78 -11.50 -5.45
C LYS A 37 10.30 -11.56 -5.06
N ASN A 38 9.84 -10.61 -4.25
CA ASN A 38 8.48 -10.60 -3.71
C ASN A 38 7.50 -9.86 -4.63
N TYR A 39 7.94 -8.76 -5.25
CA TYR A 39 7.08 -7.87 -6.02
C TYR A 39 7.33 -7.93 -7.54
N GLY A 40 8.55 -8.28 -7.95
CA GLY A 40 8.95 -8.29 -9.36
C GLY A 40 8.67 -6.98 -10.08
N GLY A 41 8.48 -7.03 -11.39
CA GLY A 41 7.97 -5.87 -12.14
C GLY A 41 9.00 -4.76 -12.26
N LYS A 42 8.58 -3.52 -11.99
CA LYS A 42 9.50 -2.37 -11.94
C LYS A 42 10.58 -2.51 -10.88
N PHE A 43 10.40 -3.35 -9.86
CA PHE A 43 11.46 -3.65 -8.91
C PHE A 43 12.63 -4.38 -9.57
N ASP A 44 12.37 -5.25 -10.56
CA ASP A 44 13.43 -6.03 -11.24
C ASP A 44 14.45 -5.12 -11.93
N LEU A 45 14.00 -3.96 -12.41
CA LEU A 45 14.77 -2.96 -13.13
C LEU A 45 15.67 -2.08 -12.25
N LEU A 46 15.52 -2.13 -10.92
CA LEU A 46 16.31 -1.28 -10.01
C LEU A 46 17.73 -1.83 -9.81
N ASP A 47 18.70 -0.96 -9.59
CA ASP A 47 20.03 -1.38 -9.15
C ASP A 47 19.96 -2.03 -7.76
N SER A 48 20.82 -3.02 -7.50
CA SER A 48 20.79 -3.78 -6.24
C SER A 48 21.02 -2.90 -5.00
N HIS A 49 21.59 -1.72 -5.16
CA HIS A 49 21.88 -0.79 -4.07
C HIS A 49 20.86 0.37 -3.94
N ASP A 50 19.87 0.46 -4.83
CA ASP A 50 18.95 1.61 -4.94
C ASP A 50 17.74 1.52 -3.99
N LEU A 51 18.01 1.43 -2.67
CA LEU A 51 16.97 1.31 -1.64
C LEU A 51 15.98 2.48 -1.64
N MET A 52 16.46 3.71 -1.90
CA MET A 52 15.60 4.90 -2.01
C MET A 52 14.55 4.74 -3.12
N LYS A 53 14.95 4.27 -4.31
CA LYS A 53 14.01 4.04 -5.42
C LYS A 53 13.05 2.90 -5.09
N CYS A 54 13.49 1.89 -4.32
CA CYS A 54 12.58 0.87 -3.80
C CYS A 54 11.48 1.47 -2.92
N PHE A 55 11.81 2.37 -1.97
CA PHE A 55 10.80 3.03 -1.14
C PHE A 55 9.83 3.88 -1.98
N GLN A 56 10.33 4.60 -2.97
CA GLN A 56 9.50 5.37 -3.90
C GLN A 56 8.56 4.49 -4.71
N LEU A 57 9.00 3.31 -5.16
CA LEU A 57 8.11 2.34 -5.80
C LEU A 57 7.08 1.79 -4.81
N LEU A 58 7.48 1.48 -3.58
CA LEU A 58 6.55 1.01 -2.56
C LEU A 58 5.42 2.01 -2.31
N GLU A 59 5.74 3.31 -2.24
CA GLU A 59 4.74 4.37 -2.09
C GLU A 59 3.88 4.51 -3.34
N LYS A 60 4.50 4.57 -4.52
CA LYS A 60 3.80 4.71 -5.80
C LYS A 60 2.77 3.61 -6.05
N HIS A 61 2.99 2.43 -5.49
CA HIS A 61 2.14 1.26 -5.62
C HIS A 61 1.24 1.02 -4.38
N GLY A 62 1.22 1.95 -3.43
CA GLY A 62 0.34 1.88 -2.25
C GLY A 62 0.71 0.79 -1.24
N TYR A 63 1.90 0.18 -1.37
CA TYR A 63 2.43 -0.74 -0.36
C TYR A 63 2.79 -0.02 0.93
N VAL A 64 3.21 1.24 0.80
CA VAL A 64 3.42 2.17 1.92
C VAL A 64 2.72 3.49 1.64
N SER A 65 2.32 4.18 2.69
CA SER A 65 1.77 5.54 2.63
C SER A 65 2.05 6.25 3.95
N ASP A 66 1.62 7.50 4.06
CA ASP A 66 1.76 8.30 5.27
C ASP A 66 1.21 7.59 6.53
N ASN A 67 0.16 6.79 6.36
CA ASN A 67 -0.51 6.06 7.43
C ASN A 67 -0.25 4.55 7.38
N LYS A 68 0.56 4.06 6.42
CA LYS A 68 0.85 2.64 6.20
C LYS A 68 2.36 2.45 6.08
N LEU A 69 3.03 2.26 7.22
CA LEU A 69 4.51 2.14 7.27
C LEU A 69 5.01 0.77 7.75
N ASN A 70 4.10 -0.16 8.08
CA ASN A 70 4.42 -1.45 8.68
C ASN A 70 5.40 -2.29 7.82
N LEU A 71 5.30 -2.20 6.50
CA LEU A 71 6.27 -2.86 5.61
C LEU A 71 7.71 -2.34 5.86
N ILE A 72 7.88 -1.04 6.07
CA ILE A 72 9.21 -0.48 6.33
C ILE A 72 9.62 -0.79 7.77
N GLU A 73 8.71 -0.65 8.72
CA GLU A 73 8.96 -0.81 10.15
C GLU A 73 9.22 -2.26 10.57
N ASP A 74 8.36 -3.19 10.17
CA ASP A 74 8.34 -4.56 10.67
C ASP A 74 9.15 -5.51 9.79
N PHE A 75 9.46 -5.11 8.56
CA PHE A 75 10.24 -5.93 7.64
C PHE A 75 11.54 -5.27 7.22
N VAL A 76 11.51 -4.06 6.66
CA VAL A 76 12.74 -3.43 6.15
C VAL A 76 13.70 -3.07 7.29
N ALA A 77 13.22 -2.43 8.36
CA ALA A 77 14.06 -1.95 9.45
C ALA A 77 14.76 -3.12 10.18
N THR A 78 14.09 -4.27 10.30
CA THR A 78 14.64 -5.49 10.94
C THR A 78 15.85 -6.07 10.22
N LYS A 79 16.12 -5.63 8.99
CA LYS A 79 17.27 -6.06 8.18
C LYS A 79 18.49 -5.15 8.33
N SER A 80 18.46 -4.18 9.23
CA SER A 80 19.58 -3.27 9.49
C SER A 80 20.08 -3.36 10.91
N ASP A 81 21.39 -3.27 11.09
CA ASP A 81 22.01 -3.07 12.41
C ASP A 81 21.57 -1.75 13.08
N GLN A 82 20.97 -0.83 12.31
CA GLN A 82 20.42 0.45 12.79
C GLN A 82 18.90 0.41 13.01
N GLU A 83 18.28 -0.77 13.11
CA GLU A 83 16.82 -0.97 13.26
C GLU A 83 16.19 0.03 14.23
N LYS A 84 16.74 0.18 15.45
CA LYS A 84 16.21 1.08 16.49
C LYS A 84 16.17 2.54 16.05
N LEU A 85 17.19 3.01 15.31
CA LEU A 85 17.23 4.39 14.81
C LEU A 85 16.28 4.60 13.64
N ILE A 86 16.05 3.58 12.82
CA ILE A 86 15.09 3.63 11.72
C ILE A 86 13.68 3.68 12.28
N LYS A 87 13.33 2.79 13.22
CA LYS A 87 12.02 2.77 13.89
C LYS A 87 11.72 4.09 14.61
N LYS A 88 12.71 4.68 15.29
CA LYS A 88 12.57 5.99 15.94
C LYS A 88 12.21 7.13 14.96
N ASP A 89 12.74 7.11 13.75
CA ASP A 89 12.41 8.11 12.73
C ASP A 89 11.01 7.90 12.15
N ILE A 90 10.61 6.63 11.98
CA ILE A 90 9.24 6.25 11.61
C ILE A 90 8.26 6.72 12.68
N ASP A 91 8.54 6.50 13.96
CA ASP A 91 7.70 6.94 15.08
C ASP A 91 7.57 8.46 15.13
N ARG A 92 8.68 9.19 14.91
CA ARG A 92 8.65 10.66 14.82
C ARG A 92 7.78 11.13 13.67
N PHE A 93 7.90 10.49 12.50
CA PHE A 93 7.07 10.79 11.35
C PHE A 93 5.59 10.54 11.64
N LYS A 94 5.22 9.40 12.22
CA LYS A 94 3.83 9.10 12.63
C LYS A 94 3.32 10.15 13.62
N ALA A 95 4.10 10.49 14.65
CA ALA A 95 3.74 11.49 15.65
C ALA A 95 3.50 12.88 15.05
N SER A 96 4.26 13.27 14.02
CA SER A 96 4.08 14.55 13.32
C SER A 96 2.74 14.64 12.55
N ARG A 97 2.04 13.51 12.36
CA ARG A 97 0.80 13.41 11.59
C ARG A 97 -0.46 13.17 12.43
N LEU A 98 -0.34 12.86 13.72
CA LEU A 98 -1.47 12.58 14.63
C LEU A 98 -2.39 13.79 14.96
N GLY A 99 -2.41 14.83 14.11
CA GLY A 99 -3.26 16.01 14.25
C GLY A 99 -3.85 16.56 12.95
N LYS A 100 -3.75 15.83 11.82
CA LYS A 100 -4.26 16.29 10.52
C LYS A 100 -4.97 15.16 9.78
N GLY A 101 -6.27 15.01 10.01
CA GLY A 101 -7.15 14.39 9.02
C GLY A 101 -7.15 15.31 7.80
N ASP A 102 -6.62 14.84 6.69
CA ASP A 102 -6.56 15.61 5.45
C ASP A 102 -7.99 15.71 4.89
N PRO A 103 -8.59 16.92 4.76
CA PRO A 103 -9.89 17.05 4.13
C PRO A 103 -9.70 16.83 2.62
N GLU A 104 -10.19 15.69 2.14
CA GLU A 104 -10.20 15.35 0.72
C GLU A 104 -10.82 16.49 -0.11
N LYS A 105 -10.14 16.89 -1.19
CA LYS A 105 -10.74 17.71 -2.25
C LYS A 105 -11.90 16.92 -2.84
N GLU A 106 -13.13 17.27 -2.45
CA GLU A 106 -14.37 16.73 -2.98
C GLU A 106 -14.28 16.53 -4.51
N LEU A 107 -14.77 15.39 -4.98
CA LEU A 107 -14.97 15.11 -6.40
C LEU A 107 -16.15 15.93 -6.94
N GLU A 108 -15.92 17.23 -7.19
CA GLU A 108 -16.90 18.10 -7.85
C GLU A 108 -17.46 17.43 -9.12
N GLY A 109 -18.79 17.29 -9.19
CA GLY A 109 -19.51 16.76 -10.36
C GLY A 109 -19.76 15.24 -10.40
N ARG A 110 -19.32 14.45 -9.40
CA ARG A 110 -19.53 12.98 -9.38
C ARG A 110 -20.40 12.47 -8.23
N SER A 111 -21.10 13.36 -7.53
CA SER A 111 -21.91 13.01 -6.36
C SER A 111 -23.01 11.98 -6.67
N GLU A 112 -23.63 12.05 -7.85
CA GLU A 112 -24.65 11.07 -8.27
C GLU A 112 -24.05 9.68 -8.57
N GLU A 113 -22.86 9.63 -9.16
CA GLU A 113 -22.16 8.35 -9.37
C GLU A 113 -21.84 7.66 -8.04
N ILE A 114 -21.35 8.43 -7.05
CA ILE A 114 -21.06 7.94 -5.69
C ILE A 114 -22.32 7.36 -5.06
N LYS A 115 -23.46 8.09 -5.11
CA LYS A 115 -24.75 7.60 -4.58
C LYS A 115 -25.18 6.29 -5.22
N ILE A 116 -25.07 6.17 -6.55
CA ILE A 116 -25.44 4.96 -7.28
C ILE A 116 -24.55 3.78 -6.87
N ILE A 117 -23.24 3.99 -6.74
CA ILE A 117 -22.29 2.95 -6.34
C ILE A 117 -22.55 2.50 -4.91
N ASN A 118 -22.68 3.44 -3.96
CA ASN A 118 -22.95 3.12 -2.56
C ASN A 118 -24.24 2.32 -2.41
N LYS A 119 -25.32 2.72 -3.10
CA LYS A 119 -26.58 1.97 -3.10
C LYS A 119 -26.42 0.52 -3.58
N LYS A 120 -25.58 0.27 -4.59
CA LYS A 120 -25.30 -1.08 -5.10
C LYS A 120 -24.47 -1.91 -4.11
N LEU A 121 -23.49 -1.28 -3.44
CA LEU A 121 -22.68 -1.95 -2.42
C LEU A 121 -23.51 -2.29 -1.18
N GLU A 122 -24.42 -1.41 -0.78
CA GLU A 122 -25.31 -1.60 0.37
C GLU A 122 -26.39 -2.68 0.15
N SER A 123 -26.86 -2.86 -1.09
CA SER A 123 -27.96 -3.81 -1.36
C SER A 123 -27.56 -5.27 -1.16
N LYS A 124 -26.26 -5.57 -1.02
CA LYS A 124 -25.68 -6.93 -0.86
C LYS A 124 -26.03 -7.93 -1.98
N ASP A 125 -26.83 -7.53 -2.97
CA ASP A 125 -27.22 -8.36 -4.12
C ASP A 125 -26.05 -8.61 -5.08
N THR A 126 -24.98 -7.81 -4.96
CA THR A 126 -23.82 -7.86 -5.83
C THR A 126 -22.55 -7.94 -4.99
N GLY A 127 -21.88 -9.09 -5.00
CA GLY A 127 -20.60 -9.29 -4.30
C GLY A 127 -19.40 -8.63 -4.99
N VAL A 128 -19.54 -8.20 -6.25
CA VAL A 128 -18.46 -7.61 -7.06
C VAL A 128 -19.00 -6.48 -7.94
N LEU A 129 -18.43 -5.28 -7.80
CA LEU A 129 -18.76 -4.13 -8.64
C LEU A 129 -17.54 -3.72 -9.48
N ASN A 130 -17.71 -3.67 -10.80
CA ASN A 130 -16.65 -3.28 -11.73
C ASN A 130 -16.82 -1.83 -12.19
N LEU A 131 -15.77 -1.02 -12.01
CA LEU A 131 -15.69 0.33 -12.56
C LEU A 131 -14.87 0.31 -13.85
N PHE A 132 -15.52 0.56 -14.99
CA PHE A 132 -14.89 0.59 -16.31
C PHE A 132 -15.02 1.97 -16.96
N GLY A 133 -14.13 2.25 -17.91
CA GLY A 133 -14.07 3.53 -18.62
C GLY A 133 -12.67 3.83 -19.12
N SER A 134 -12.54 4.84 -19.98
CA SER A 134 -11.25 5.23 -20.58
C SER A 134 -10.19 5.55 -19.53
N SER A 135 -8.91 5.50 -19.94
CA SER A 135 -7.81 5.97 -19.09
C SER A 135 -7.97 7.46 -18.79
N GLY A 136 -7.53 7.90 -17.60
CA GLY A 136 -7.56 9.32 -17.22
C GLY A 136 -8.90 9.88 -16.72
N VAL A 137 -10.02 9.14 -16.83
CA VAL A 137 -11.36 9.63 -16.38
C VAL A 137 -11.57 9.62 -14.86
N GLY A 138 -10.51 9.42 -14.07
CA GLY A 138 -10.58 9.48 -12.60
C GLY A 138 -11.28 8.30 -11.91
N LYS A 139 -11.28 7.10 -12.51
CA LYS A 139 -11.88 5.88 -11.90
C LYS A 139 -11.31 5.57 -10.52
N THR A 140 -9.99 5.54 -10.38
CA THR A 140 -9.31 5.29 -9.11
C THR A 140 -9.71 6.31 -8.05
N LYS A 141 -9.79 7.60 -8.41
CA LYS A 141 -10.21 8.65 -7.48
C LYS A 141 -11.65 8.46 -7.01
N LEU A 142 -12.57 8.10 -7.91
CA LEU A 142 -13.95 7.77 -7.53
C LEU A 142 -14.03 6.54 -6.62
N ALA A 143 -13.28 5.48 -6.93
CA ALA A 143 -13.26 4.27 -6.12
C ALA A 143 -12.75 4.53 -4.69
N ILE A 144 -11.71 5.37 -4.57
CA ILE A 144 -11.16 5.79 -3.26
C ILE A 144 -12.22 6.57 -2.46
N GLU A 145 -12.91 7.53 -3.09
CA GLU A 145 -13.99 8.29 -2.44
C GLU A 145 -15.15 7.40 -1.98
N VAL A 146 -15.57 6.45 -2.82
CA VAL A 146 -16.58 5.45 -2.43
C VAL A 146 -16.10 4.63 -1.24
N CYS A 147 -14.82 4.22 -1.23
CA CYS A 147 -14.24 3.50 -0.11
C CYS A 147 -14.15 4.36 1.16
N SER A 148 -13.80 5.65 1.06
CA SER A 148 -13.72 6.54 2.22
C SER A 148 -15.07 6.78 2.89
N GLN A 149 -16.17 6.68 2.12
CA GLN A 149 -17.54 6.75 2.62
C GLN A 149 -18.10 5.40 3.12
N TRP A 150 -17.37 4.30 2.93
CA TRP A 150 -17.81 2.98 3.38
C TRP A 150 -17.84 2.91 4.91
N ARG A 151 -18.97 2.43 5.47
CA ARG A 151 -19.15 2.35 6.93
C ARG A 151 -18.28 1.31 7.60
N GLY A 152 -17.95 0.23 6.89
CA GLY A 152 -17.09 -0.84 7.38
C GLY A 152 -15.61 -0.60 7.07
N ASN A 153 -14.80 -1.63 7.28
CA ASN A 153 -13.41 -1.61 6.84
C ASN A 153 -13.33 -1.68 5.31
N TYR A 154 -12.40 -0.94 4.71
CA TYR A 154 -12.03 -1.13 3.31
C TYR A 154 -10.53 -1.39 3.17
N ARG A 155 -10.13 -2.07 2.09
CA ARG A 155 -8.73 -2.29 1.72
C ARG A 155 -8.55 -2.06 0.23
N VAL A 156 -7.48 -1.34 -0.11
CA VAL A 156 -7.11 -1.04 -1.50
C VAL A 156 -5.91 -1.90 -1.90
N PHE A 157 -6.00 -2.51 -3.07
CA PHE A 157 -4.93 -3.30 -3.69
C PHE A 157 -4.69 -2.79 -5.11
N ASP A 158 -3.55 -2.12 -5.34
CA ASP A 158 -3.13 -1.72 -6.69
C ASP A 158 -2.43 -2.88 -7.40
N LEU A 159 -3.06 -3.43 -8.44
CA LEU A 159 -2.54 -4.59 -9.18
C LEU A 159 -1.69 -4.22 -10.40
N ARG A 160 -1.35 -2.93 -10.59
CA ARG A 160 -0.68 -2.43 -11.80
C ARG A 160 0.62 -3.16 -12.16
N GLU A 161 1.37 -3.62 -11.16
CA GLU A 161 2.64 -4.33 -11.35
C GLU A 161 2.56 -5.81 -10.97
N ALA A 162 1.38 -6.30 -10.57
CA ALA A 162 1.20 -7.71 -10.21
C ALA A 162 1.32 -8.56 -11.48
N LYS A 163 2.47 -9.20 -11.67
CA LYS A 163 2.76 -10.07 -12.82
C LYS A 163 2.17 -11.48 -12.69
N ASP A 164 1.96 -11.93 -11.45
CA ASP A 164 1.47 -13.26 -11.13
C ASP A 164 0.64 -13.26 -9.84
N MET A 165 0.02 -14.40 -9.53
CA MET A 165 -0.77 -14.59 -8.31
C MET A 165 0.07 -14.40 -7.04
N LYS A 166 1.37 -14.69 -7.09
CA LYS A 166 2.25 -14.53 -5.94
C LYS A 166 2.33 -13.06 -5.57
N ALA A 167 2.60 -12.17 -6.52
CA ALA A 167 2.64 -10.73 -6.29
C ALA A 167 1.31 -10.19 -5.72
N ILE A 168 0.17 -10.72 -6.17
CA ILE A 168 -1.15 -10.37 -5.61
C ILE A 168 -1.23 -10.73 -4.14
N TYR A 169 -0.88 -11.97 -3.76
CA TYR A 169 -0.95 -12.39 -2.36
C TYR A 169 0.01 -11.60 -1.46
N TYR A 170 1.20 -11.23 -1.92
CA TYR A 170 2.09 -10.34 -1.16
C TYR A 170 1.48 -8.94 -1.01
N ASN A 171 0.89 -8.37 -2.06
CA ASN A 171 0.17 -7.10 -1.97
C ASN A 171 -0.95 -7.18 -0.93
N MET A 172 -1.75 -8.25 -0.98
CA MET A 172 -2.81 -8.48 -0.02
C MET A 172 -2.29 -8.58 1.40
N LEU A 173 -1.23 -9.36 1.64
CA LEU A 173 -0.61 -9.50 2.95
C LEU A 173 -0.25 -8.13 3.55
N HIS A 174 0.42 -7.27 2.76
CA HIS A 174 0.82 -5.93 3.22
C HIS A 174 -0.35 -4.97 3.42
N SER A 175 -1.35 -4.99 2.54
CA SER A 175 -2.57 -4.19 2.71
C SER A 175 -3.43 -4.66 3.89
N LEU A 176 -3.33 -5.94 4.27
CA LEU A 176 -3.98 -6.49 5.45
C LEU A 176 -3.17 -6.31 6.74
N GLU A 177 -2.03 -5.61 6.67
CA GLU A 177 -1.13 -5.34 7.80
C GLU A 177 -0.66 -6.62 8.51
N LEU A 178 -0.57 -7.71 7.75
CA LEU A 178 -0.12 -8.98 8.30
C LEU A 178 1.40 -8.97 8.44
N VAL A 179 1.88 -9.42 9.60
CA VAL A 179 3.31 -9.52 9.87
C VAL A 179 3.89 -10.73 9.15
N ILE A 180 4.94 -10.50 8.36
CA ILE A 180 5.72 -11.56 7.74
C ILE A 180 6.80 -12.01 8.75
N PRO A 181 6.93 -13.32 9.06
CA PRO A 181 8.06 -13.82 9.82
C PRO A 181 9.40 -13.39 9.19
N VAL A 182 10.35 -12.96 10.02
CA VAL A 182 11.68 -12.58 9.56
C VAL A 182 12.35 -13.78 8.88
N GLY A 183 12.55 -13.71 7.55
CA GLY A 183 13.21 -14.76 6.77
C GLY A 183 12.56 -15.07 5.42
N ARG A 184 12.91 -16.24 4.86
CA ARG A 184 12.33 -16.72 3.59
C ARG A 184 10.92 -17.23 3.87
N VAL A 185 9.93 -16.48 3.41
CA VAL A 185 8.52 -16.87 3.55
C VAL A 185 8.06 -17.59 2.30
N ASP A 186 7.56 -18.81 2.49
CA ASP A 186 6.99 -19.62 1.41
C ASP A 186 5.67 -18.98 0.93
N GLN A 187 5.37 -19.15 -0.35
CA GLN A 187 4.15 -18.61 -0.94
C GLN A 187 2.90 -19.21 -0.26
N ASN A 188 2.92 -20.50 0.08
CA ASN A 188 1.78 -21.12 0.78
C ASN A 188 1.51 -20.45 2.12
N TYR A 189 2.56 -20.06 2.86
CA TYR A 189 2.41 -19.32 4.11
C TYR A 189 1.70 -17.98 3.88
N VAL A 190 2.11 -17.22 2.85
CA VAL A 190 1.47 -15.93 2.50
C VAL A 190 0.00 -16.14 2.15
N VAL A 191 -0.31 -17.12 1.30
CA VAL A 191 -1.70 -17.44 0.93
C VAL A 191 -2.53 -17.81 2.14
N THR A 192 -2.03 -18.73 2.98
CA THR A 192 -2.72 -19.15 4.21
C THR A 192 -2.99 -17.97 5.13
N LYS A 193 -2.02 -17.09 5.38
CA LYS A 193 -2.20 -15.93 6.25
C LYS A 193 -3.21 -14.92 5.71
N VAL A 194 -3.18 -14.67 4.40
CA VAL A 194 -4.17 -13.81 3.75
C VAL A 194 -5.57 -14.43 3.88
N LEU A 195 -5.72 -15.74 3.62
CA LEU A 195 -7.00 -16.42 3.73
C LEU A 195 -7.52 -16.44 5.16
N GLU A 196 -6.69 -16.78 6.14
CA GLU A 196 -7.05 -16.72 7.58
C GLU A 196 -7.58 -15.32 7.94
N LYS A 197 -6.89 -14.26 7.49
CA LYS A 197 -7.32 -12.90 7.76
C LYS A 197 -8.62 -12.52 7.06
N VAL A 198 -8.83 -13.00 5.83
CA VAL A 198 -10.08 -12.77 5.10
C VAL A 198 -11.25 -13.53 5.74
N GLU A 199 -11.01 -14.71 6.31
CA GLU A 199 -12.03 -15.46 7.05
C GLU A 199 -12.44 -14.75 8.35
N GLU A 200 -11.50 -14.11 9.06
CA GLU A 200 -11.83 -13.27 10.24
C GLU A 200 -12.85 -12.18 9.90
N PHE A 201 -12.78 -11.60 8.70
CA PHE A 201 -13.71 -10.55 8.25
C PHE A 201 -15.15 -11.03 8.10
N LYS A 202 -15.40 -12.34 7.93
CA LYS A 202 -16.76 -12.87 7.89
C LYS A 202 -17.48 -12.73 9.24
N GLY A 203 -16.72 -12.61 10.33
CA GLY A 203 -17.24 -12.38 11.67
C GLY A 203 -17.44 -10.90 12.03
N GLU A 204 -17.02 -9.97 11.16
CA GLU A 204 -17.20 -8.54 11.42
C GLU A 204 -18.67 -8.12 11.26
N LYS A 205 -19.10 -7.16 12.07
CA LYS A 205 -20.46 -6.62 12.05
C LYS A 205 -20.79 -5.94 10.72
N ASP A 206 -19.81 -5.24 10.16
CA ASP A 206 -19.89 -4.54 8.90
C ASP A 206 -19.07 -5.29 7.84
N ALA A 207 -19.56 -5.31 6.60
CA ALA A 207 -18.86 -5.99 5.52
C ALA A 207 -17.55 -5.26 5.16
N VAL A 208 -16.53 -6.02 4.77
CA VAL A 208 -15.24 -5.46 4.33
C VAL A 208 -15.25 -5.23 2.83
N LEU A 209 -14.94 -4.01 2.40
CA LEU A 209 -14.87 -3.64 0.99
C LEU A 209 -13.44 -3.80 0.45
N PHE A 210 -13.28 -4.61 -0.59
CA PHE A 210 -12.01 -4.79 -1.28
C PHE A 210 -12.00 -4.03 -2.61
N MET A 211 -11.17 -3.00 -2.71
CA MET A 211 -10.92 -2.28 -3.96
C MET A 211 -9.70 -2.90 -4.66
N LEU A 212 -9.94 -3.50 -5.82
CA LEU A 212 -8.90 -4.00 -6.71
C LEU A 212 -8.71 -3.00 -7.85
N ASP A 213 -7.61 -2.24 -7.83
CA ASP A 213 -7.30 -1.27 -8.89
C ASP A 213 -6.42 -1.90 -9.98
N ASN A 214 -6.56 -1.42 -11.22
CA ASN A 214 -5.78 -1.87 -12.38
C ASN A 214 -5.85 -3.40 -12.67
N VAL A 215 -6.99 -4.04 -12.42
CA VAL A 215 -7.24 -5.49 -12.64
C VAL A 215 -7.08 -5.91 -14.11
N ASP A 216 -7.34 -4.99 -15.03
CA ASP A 216 -7.18 -5.19 -16.47
C ASP A 216 -5.73 -5.51 -16.87
N LEU A 217 -4.74 -4.95 -16.16
CA LEU A 217 -3.33 -5.23 -16.42
C LEU A 217 -2.92 -6.66 -16.05
N PHE A 218 -3.52 -7.21 -14.99
CA PHE A 218 -3.31 -8.60 -14.58
C PHE A 218 -4.00 -9.57 -15.55
N THR A 219 -5.27 -9.30 -15.87
CA THR A 219 -6.11 -10.18 -16.70
C THR A 219 -5.77 -10.17 -18.19
N ALA A 220 -5.12 -9.12 -18.69
CA ALA A 220 -4.72 -9.01 -20.10
C ALA A 220 -3.57 -9.94 -20.52
N GLY A 221 -3.01 -10.77 -19.63
CA GLY A 221 -1.95 -11.72 -19.96
C GLY A 221 -0.63 -11.07 -20.39
N LYS A 222 -0.45 -9.77 -20.16
CA LYS A 222 0.77 -9.02 -20.50
C LYS A 222 1.97 -9.30 -19.58
N GLY A 223 1.82 -10.23 -18.63
CA GLY A 223 2.89 -10.75 -17.77
C GLY A 223 3.76 -11.86 -18.39
N ARG A 224 3.72 -12.03 -19.72
CA ARG A 224 4.70 -12.87 -20.44
C ARG A 224 5.72 -12.00 -21.14
N ASN A 225 6.92 -11.94 -20.55
CA ASN A 225 8.20 -12.24 -21.18
C ASN A 225 9.30 -12.19 -20.10
#